data_AF-A0AA49GPS5-F1
#
_entry.id   AF-A0AA49GPS5-F1
#
_cell.length_a   1.000
_cell.length_b   1.000
_cell.length_c   1.000
_cell.angle_alpha   90.00
_cell.angle_beta   90.00
_cell.angle_gamma   90.00
#
_symmetry.space_group_name_H-M   'P 1'
#
loop_
_entity.id
_entity.type
_entity.pdbx_description
1 polymer ?
#
loop_
_entity_poly.entity_id
_entity_poly.type
_entity_poly.pdbx_seq_one_letter_code
_entity_poly.pdbx_strand_id
1 'polypeptide(L)'
;MTNQGILTNQGTISVPGDWSNTRSYAGDGKVVLVGADDQLIQHQNQTFGTLVVEGGGRKILESPVNIADTLYLTLGLLEASSANVIQLLPEATVDGGNAESYVLGPIQCSGTGYRYIPIGTEEEFAPLVLEDVQGVNPRLQVSVISPNPDSEEGERLERISQYRYWNLELIDGSFDGSLATLPVSSEDGFSDLVGAVVAQADKVGGPYTNLGQSTRQGTPQDGWVTSRLPVNQSILALGLTTEYAVENSVVVPSAFAPQAQNVEDRQLKVYAVNLVPDQFSFIIFNRWGQVVYQTDVLSEALAEGWNGIGSQTNDPVPAGVYHYVLRGRFETNQTVEKTGSITLFR
;
A
#
# COMPACT_ATOMS: atom_id res chain seq x y z
N MET A 1 36.68 -16.80 8.94
CA MET A 1 37.49 -15.88 9.78
C MET A 1 36.98 -16.00 11.22
N THR A 2 37.88 -16.13 12.19
CA THR A 2 37.50 -16.18 13.61
C THR A 2 38.18 -15.06 14.39
N ASN A 3 37.41 -14.19 15.04
CA ASN A 3 37.90 -13.21 16.01
C ASN A 3 37.63 -13.68 17.45
N GLN A 4 38.69 -13.79 18.24
CA GLN A 4 38.67 -14.11 19.67
C GLN A 4 39.30 -12.98 20.51
N GLY A 5 39.51 -11.80 19.94
CA GLY A 5 40.09 -10.61 20.58
C GLY A 5 39.30 -9.34 20.28
N ILE A 6 40.01 -8.24 20.02
CA ILE A 6 39.40 -6.97 19.63
C ILE A 6 39.67 -6.75 18.15
N LEU A 7 38.60 -6.61 17.36
CA LEU A 7 38.66 -6.23 15.96
C LEU A 7 38.09 -4.83 15.78
N THR A 8 38.89 -3.90 15.25
CA THR A 8 38.43 -2.56 14.86
C THR A 8 38.48 -2.44 13.34
N ASN A 9 37.32 -2.25 12.72
CA ASN A 9 37.20 -2.12 11.26
C ASN A 9 36.86 -0.68 10.87
N GLN A 10 37.74 -0.06 10.10
CA GLN A 10 37.55 1.28 9.51
C GLN A 10 37.68 1.24 7.97
N GLY A 11 37.79 0.04 7.41
CA GLY A 11 38.02 -0.20 5.99
C GLY A 11 37.01 -1.20 5.45
N THR A 12 37.46 -2.08 4.55
CA THR A 12 36.65 -3.18 4.02
C THR A 12 37.24 -4.51 4.43
N ILE A 13 36.40 -5.39 4.98
CA ILE A 13 36.74 -6.79 5.24
C ILE A 13 35.88 -7.66 4.32
N SER A 14 36.52 -8.40 3.42
CA SER A 14 35.84 -9.40 2.58
C SER A 14 35.96 -10.80 3.20
N VAL A 15 34.84 -11.51 3.28
CA VAL A 15 34.71 -12.77 4.00
C VAL A 15 34.15 -13.85 3.06
N PRO A 16 35.01 -14.75 2.53
CA PRO A 16 34.58 -15.79 1.58
C PRO A 16 34.02 -17.06 2.25
N GLY A 17 34.17 -17.21 3.56
CA GLY A 17 33.63 -18.33 4.35
C GLY A 17 33.01 -17.82 5.65
N ASP A 18 32.89 -18.66 6.68
CA ASP A 18 32.21 -18.27 7.91
C ASP A 18 32.81 -17.02 8.58
N TRP A 19 31.96 -16.23 9.22
CA TRP A 19 32.33 -15.13 10.10
C TRP A 19 32.01 -15.51 11.53
N SER A 20 33.03 -15.74 12.35
CA SER A 20 32.86 -16.01 13.78
C SER A 20 33.54 -14.95 14.63
N ASN A 21 32.78 -13.99 15.11
CA ASN A 21 33.22 -12.96 16.04
C ASN A 21 32.69 -13.25 17.44
N THR A 22 33.55 -13.80 18.32
CA THR A 22 33.18 -14.22 19.69
C THR A 22 33.50 -13.19 20.77
N ARG A 23 34.20 -12.11 20.38
CA ARG A 23 34.65 -11.03 21.27
C ARG A 23 34.33 -9.68 20.62
N SER A 24 35.08 -8.63 20.96
CA SER A 24 34.74 -7.25 20.60
C SER A 24 34.97 -6.97 19.11
N TYR A 25 33.95 -6.40 18.48
CA TYR A 25 34.01 -5.72 17.19
C TYR A 25 33.65 -4.25 17.39
N ALA A 26 34.39 -3.36 16.74
CA ALA A 26 34.12 -1.93 16.74
C ALA A 26 34.42 -1.32 15.37
N GLY A 27 33.81 -0.17 15.12
CA GLY A 27 34.04 0.64 13.93
C GLY A 27 32.90 0.59 12.92
N ASP A 28 32.93 1.56 12.03
CA ASP A 28 31.95 1.88 10.99
C ASP A 28 32.31 1.30 9.62
N GLY A 29 33.40 0.53 9.54
CA GLY A 29 33.85 -0.08 8.29
C GLY A 29 32.85 -1.07 7.69
N LYS A 30 33.13 -1.43 6.43
CA LYS A 30 32.36 -2.35 5.59
C LYS A 30 32.77 -3.79 5.84
N VAL A 31 31.78 -4.68 6.02
CA VAL A 31 31.97 -6.14 5.98
C VAL A 31 31.22 -6.69 4.78
N VAL A 32 31.91 -7.47 3.96
CA VAL A 32 31.39 -8.00 2.70
C VAL A 32 31.43 -9.52 2.77
N LEU A 33 30.26 -10.14 2.80
CA LEU A 33 30.10 -11.60 2.73
C LEU A 33 30.12 -11.97 1.25
N VAL A 34 31.13 -12.73 0.80
CA VAL A 34 31.40 -13.00 -0.63
C VAL A 34 31.37 -14.48 -0.99
N GLY A 35 31.03 -15.37 -0.04
CA GLY A 35 31.00 -16.81 -0.28
C GLY A 35 29.91 -17.19 -1.27
N ALA A 36 30.16 -18.19 -2.11
CA ALA A 36 29.16 -18.72 -3.03
C ALA A 36 28.30 -19.83 -2.42
N ASP A 37 28.88 -20.57 -1.47
CA ASP A 37 28.19 -21.54 -0.63
C ASP A 37 27.59 -20.85 0.62
N ASP A 38 26.87 -21.62 1.43
CA ASP A 38 26.35 -21.14 2.70
C ASP A 38 27.47 -20.69 3.64
N GLN A 39 27.24 -19.58 4.33
CA GLN A 39 28.17 -18.98 5.30
C GLN A 39 27.48 -18.81 6.65
N LEU A 40 28.13 -19.28 7.71
CA LEU A 40 27.67 -19.07 9.09
C LEU A 40 28.19 -17.73 9.62
N ILE A 41 27.29 -16.93 10.21
CA ILE A 41 27.56 -15.57 10.66
C ILE A 41 27.24 -15.44 12.15
N GLN A 42 28.28 -15.41 12.96
CA GLN A 42 28.21 -15.17 14.40
C GLN A 42 28.87 -13.83 14.73
N HIS A 43 28.10 -12.88 15.26
CA HIS A 43 28.53 -11.52 15.58
C HIS A 43 28.18 -11.04 17.00
N GLN A 44 27.47 -11.85 17.79
CA GLN A 44 27.20 -11.62 19.21
C GLN A 44 26.39 -10.34 19.48
N ASN A 45 25.37 -10.05 18.66
CA ASN A 45 24.54 -8.85 18.78
C ASN A 45 25.36 -7.53 18.76
N GLN A 46 26.49 -7.53 18.07
CA GLN A 46 27.28 -6.33 17.82
C GLN A 46 26.84 -5.64 16.53
N THR A 47 27.45 -4.50 16.25
CA THR A 47 27.05 -3.62 15.17
C THR A 47 28.07 -3.65 14.04
N PHE A 48 27.62 -4.00 12.84
CA PHE A 48 28.31 -3.65 11.62
C PHE A 48 27.98 -2.20 11.26
N GLY A 49 28.96 -1.43 10.80
CA GLY A 49 28.70 -0.15 10.13
C GLY A 49 27.91 -0.41 8.86
N THR A 50 28.61 -0.94 7.85
CA THR A 50 28.00 -1.44 6.60
C THR A 50 28.14 -2.96 6.49
N LEU A 51 27.05 -3.65 6.14
CA LEU A 51 27.06 -5.06 5.77
C LEU A 51 26.68 -5.21 4.30
N VAL A 52 27.42 -6.04 3.56
CA VAL A 52 27.13 -6.36 2.15
C VAL A 52 27.00 -7.86 1.99
N VAL A 53 25.88 -8.26 1.40
CA VAL A 53 25.61 -9.63 0.99
C VAL A 53 25.83 -9.71 -0.52
N GLU A 54 26.91 -10.41 -0.89
CA GLU A 54 27.26 -10.73 -2.27
C GLU A 54 27.73 -12.20 -2.38
N GLY A 55 27.94 -12.67 -3.61
CA GLY A 55 28.51 -13.99 -3.87
C GLY A 55 27.51 -15.15 -3.95
N GLY A 56 26.28 -15.02 -3.45
CA GLY A 56 25.25 -16.08 -3.52
C GLY A 56 25.10 -16.87 -2.22
N GLY A 57 24.51 -18.07 -2.29
CA GLY A 57 24.27 -18.93 -1.11
C GLY A 57 23.43 -18.29 -0.01
N ARG A 58 23.33 -18.96 1.14
CA ARG A 58 22.70 -18.41 2.35
C ARG A 58 23.76 -17.84 3.30
N LYS A 59 23.49 -16.67 3.88
CA LYS A 59 24.25 -16.07 4.97
C LYS A 59 23.46 -16.28 6.25
N ILE A 60 23.76 -17.34 6.98
CA ILE A 60 22.93 -17.84 8.07
C ILE A 60 23.39 -17.21 9.39
N LEU A 61 22.49 -16.49 10.06
CA LEU A 61 22.81 -15.86 11.33
C LEU A 61 22.77 -16.85 12.49
N GLU A 62 23.89 -16.99 13.19
CA GLU A 62 24.03 -17.77 14.43
C GLU A 62 23.92 -16.91 15.71
N SER A 63 23.76 -15.60 15.53
CA SER A 63 23.50 -14.62 16.59
C SER A 63 22.87 -13.37 15.99
N PRO A 64 22.14 -12.54 16.77
CA PRO A 64 21.65 -11.25 16.27
C PRO A 64 22.77 -10.36 15.73
N VAL A 65 22.42 -9.49 14.77
CA VAL A 65 23.33 -8.49 14.19
C VAL A 65 22.64 -7.14 14.11
N ASN A 66 23.38 -6.06 14.36
CA ASN A 66 22.89 -4.70 14.16
C ASN A 66 23.59 -4.06 12.96
N ILE A 67 22.87 -3.27 12.18
CA ILE A 67 23.39 -2.49 11.06
C ILE A 67 23.21 -1.01 11.40
N ALA A 68 24.29 -0.24 11.39
CA ALA A 68 24.26 1.19 11.73
C ALA A 68 24.08 2.11 10.52
N ASP A 69 24.67 1.77 9.37
CA ASP A 69 24.74 2.64 8.20
C ASP A 69 23.97 2.06 7.02
N THR A 70 24.47 1.02 6.36
CA THR A 70 23.81 0.48 5.17
C THR A 70 23.88 -1.05 5.11
N LEU A 71 22.75 -1.68 4.75
CA LEU A 71 22.68 -3.07 4.32
C LEU A 71 22.60 -3.11 2.79
N TYR A 72 23.63 -3.61 2.12
CA TYR A 72 23.61 -3.85 0.67
C TYR A 72 23.24 -5.30 0.37
N LEU A 73 22.22 -5.50 -0.46
CA LEU A 73 21.75 -6.82 -0.91
C LEU A 73 21.92 -6.93 -2.42
N THR A 74 22.93 -7.68 -2.85
CA THR A 74 23.29 -7.80 -4.28
C THR A 74 23.08 -9.21 -4.82
N LEU A 75 23.59 -10.24 -4.13
CA LEU A 75 23.45 -11.64 -4.51
C LEU A 75 23.63 -12.55 -3.28
N GLY A 76 22.62 -13.37 -2.96
CA GLY A 76 22.61 -14.27 -1.80
C GLY A 76 21.55 -13.89 -0.76
N LEU A 77 21.04 -14.90 -0.04
CA LEU A 77 19.97 -14.74 0.95
C LEU A 77 20.56 -14.53 2.35
N LEU A 78 20.11 -13.52 3.07
CA LEU A 78 20.48 -13.31 4.45
C LEU A 78 19.44 -13.96 5.36
N GLU A 79 19.77 -15.12 5.93
CA GLU A 79 18.82 -15.93 6.68
C GLU A 79 18.84 -15.59 8.17
N ALA A 80 17.68 -15.13 8.66
CA ALA A 80 17.42 -14.76 10.03
C ALA A 80 16.38 -15.67 10.67
N SER A 81 16.36 -15.69 12.01
CA SER A 81 15.34 -16.41 12.77
C SER A 81 14.78 -15.53 13.88
N SER A 82 13.75 -15.99 14.59
CA SER A 82 13.22 -15.30 15.76
C SER A 82 14.24 -15.15 16.90
N ALA A 83 15.29 -15.99 16.94
CA ALA A 83 16.38 -15.90 17.89
C ALA A 83 17.56 -15.04 17.38
N ASN A 84 17.81 -15.07 16.08
CA ASN A 84 18.95 -14.41 15.43
C ASN A 84 18.44 -13.45 14.35
N VAL A 85 18.00 -12.28 14.80
CA VAL A 85 17.42 -11.24 13.94
C VAL A 85 18.48 -10.28 13.39
N ILE A 86 18.15 -9.60 12.30
CA ILE A 86 18.87 -8.42 11.82
C ILE A 86 18.13 -7.20 12.35
N GLN A 87 18.84 -6.28 12.99
CA GLN A 87 18.29 -5.00 13.42
C GLN A 87 18.92 -3.86 12.62
N LEU A 88 18.10 -3.18 11.82
CA LEU A 88 18.41 -1.88 11.24
C LEU A 88 18.23 -0.81 12.32
N LEU A 89 19.31 -0.10 12.66
CA LEU A 89 19.29 1.03 13.59
C LEU A 89 18.60 2.25 12.95
N PRO A 90 18.26 3.30 13.73
CA PRO A 90 17.39 4.40 13.24
C PRO A 90 17.84 5.11 11.95
N GLU A 91 19.15 5.24 11.74
CA GLU A 91 19.74 5.89 10.56
C GLU A 91 20.15 4.89 9.48
N ALA A 92 19.94 3.59 9.71
CA ALA A 92 20.36 2.56 8.79
C ALA A 92 19.47 2.54 7.55
N THR A 93 20.10 2.41 6.39
CA THR A 93 19.44 2.31 5.08
C THR A 93 19.66 0.93 4.47
N VAL A 94 18.87 0.63 3.45
CA VAL A 94 18.99 -0.59 2.65
C VAL A 94 19.18 -0.16 1.21
N ASP A 95 20.14 -0.76 0.52
CA ASP A 95 20.36 -0.59 -0.91
C ASP A 95 20.39 -1.96 -1.61
N GLY A 96 19.74 -2.05 -2.77
CA GLY A 96 19.48 -3.30 -3.47
C GLY A 96 18.26 -4.04 -2.93
N GLY A 97 18.32 -5.38 -2.96
CA GLY A 97 17.16 -6.24 -2.74
C GLY A 97 16.50 -6.66 -4.05
N ASN A 98 16.46 -7.96 -4.33
CA ASN A 98 15.85 -8.54 -5.54
C ASN A 98 15.55 -10.03 -5.32
N ALA A 99 15.00 -10.72 -6.33
CA ALA A 99 14.65 -12.14 -6.26
C ALA A 99 15.82 -13.09 -5.93
N GLU A 100 17.07 -12.65 -6.10
CA GLU A 100 18.30 -13.41 -5.78
C GLU A 100 19.02 -12.90 -4.51
N SER A 101 18.54 -11.82 -3.88
CA SER A 101 19.13 -11.29 -2.65
C SER A 101 18.14 -10.54 -1.79
N TYR A 102 17.76 -11.14 -0.67
CA TYR A 102 16.85 -10.58 0.32
C TYR A 102 17.06 -11.22 1.69
N VAL A 103 16.38 -10.69 2.70
CA VAL A 103 16.32 -11.29 4.03
C VAL A 103 15.26 -12.39 4.06
N LEU A 104 15.70 -13.61 4.30
CA LEU A 104 14.83 -14.75 4.54
C LEU A 104 14.58 -14.86 6.05
N GLY A 105 13.37 -14.53 6.49
CA GLY A 105 13.00 -14.48 7.91
C GLY A 105 12.78 -13.06 8.45
N PRO A 106 12.69 -12.88 9.78
CA PRO A 106 12.34 -11.60 10.39
C PRO A 106 13.48 -10.59 10.35
N ILE A 107 13.14 -9.32 10.10
CA ILE A 107 14.03 -8.16 10.23
C ILE A 107 13.42 -7.14 11.17
N GLN A 108 14.24 -6.49 11.99
CA GLN A 108 13.83 -5.42 12.87
C GLN A 108 14.27 -4.06 12.32
N CYS A 109 13.38 -3.08 12.32
CA CYS A 109 13.65 -1.71 11.93
C CYS A 109 13.35 -0.77 13.09
N SER A 110 14.30 0.08 13.46
CA SER A 110 14.12 1.07 14.52
C SER A 110 13.91 2.47 13.94
N GLY A 111 13.20 3.35 14.64
CA GLY A 111 13.04 4.76 14.29
C GLY A 111 11.90 5.08 13.32
N THR A 112 11.70 6.38 13.09
CA THR A 112 10.62 6.96 12.28
C THR A 112 11.07 7.30 10.85
N GLY A 113 10.11 7.70 10.00
CA GLY A 113 10.37 8.05 8.61
C GLY A 113 10.27 6.86 7.66
N TYR A 114 10.79 7.03 6.44
CA TYR A 114 10.76 6.01 5.40
C TYR A 114 11.51 4.73 5.83
N ARG A 115 10.93 3.55 5.55
CA ARG A 115 11.56 2.25 5.78
C ARG A 115 11.33 1.32 4.58
N TYR A 116 12.42 0.91 3.94
CA TYR A 116 12.43 -0.16 2.94
C TYR A 116 12.87 -1.47 3.60
N ILE A 117 12.04 -2.50 3.49
CA ILE A 117 12.19 -3.77 4.21
C ILE A 117 12.35 -4.90 3.18
N PRO A 118 13.59 -5.34 2.90
CA PRO A 118 13.90 -6.25 1.79
C PRO A 118 13.74 -7.72 2.19
N ILE A 119 12.52 -8.14 2.52
CA ILE A 119 12.22 -9.51 2.97
C ILE A 119 11.62 -10.38 1.87
N GLY A 120 11.60 -11.69 2.09
CA GLY A 120 10.97 -12.68 1.21
C GLY A 120 10.66 -13.99 1.91
N THR A 121 9.98 -14.87 1.19
CA THR A 121 9.79 -16.28 1.54
C THR A 121 10.87 -17.11 0.82
N GLU A 122 10.88 -18.43 1.01
CA GLU A 122 11.75 -19.33 0.20
C GLU A 122 11.44 -19.29 -1.30
N GLU A 123 10.24 -18.84 -1.67
CA GLU A 123 9.73 -18.87 -3.04
C GLU A 123 9.83 -17.51 -3.75
N GLU A 124 9.81 -16.42 -2.99
CA GLU A 124 9.61 -15.08 -3.56
C GLU A 124 10.22 -13.96 -2.71
N PHE A 125 10.82 -12.98 -3.39
CA PHE A 125 11.14 -11.68 -2.81
C PHE A 125 9.88 -10.81 -2.71
N ALA A 126 9.48 -10.46 -1.49
CA ALA A 126 8.25 -9.77 -1.19
C ALA A 126 8.51 -8.61 -0.21
N PRO A 127 9.20 -7.54 -0.66
CA PRO A 127 9.56 -6.43 0.22
C PRO A 127 8.34 -5.69 0.75
N LEU A 128 8.50 -5.01 1.89
CA LEU A 128 7.53 -4.05 2.41
C LEU A 128 8.15 -2.67 2.39
N VAL A 129 7.40 -1.66 1.94
CA VAL A 129 7.77 -0.26 2.13
C VAL A 129 6.79 0.34 3.13
N LEU A 130 7.32 0.98 4.17
CA LEU A 130 6.56 1.89 5.02
C LEU A 130 7.00 3.31 4.65
N GLU A 131 6.10 4.07 4.03
CA GLU A 131 6.42 5.35 3.39
C GLU A 131 6.90 6.40 4.39
N ASP A 132 6.27 6.44 5.57
CA ASP A 132 6.62 7.36 6.64
C ASP A 132 6.15 6.82 8.01
N VAL A 133 7.03 6.10 8.70
CA VAL A 133 6.76 5.52 10.03
C VAL A 133 6.62 6.64 11.07
N GLN A 134 5.43 6.72 11.68
CA GLN A 134 5.11 7.66 12.75
C GLN A 134 5.05 6.97 14.13
N GLY A 135 5.40 7.72 15.18
CA GLY A 135 5.36 7.26 16.57
C GLY A 135 6.57 7.73 17.39
N VAL A 136 6.82 7.08 18.52
CA VAL A 136 7.91 7.42 19.46
C VAL A 136 8.88 6.25 19.56
N ASN A 137 10.07 6.42 18.96
CA ASN A 137 11.12 5.40 18.90
C ASN A 137 10.61 3.99 18.55
N PRO A 138 9.78 3.82 17.50
CA PRO A 138 9.25 2.50 17.16
C PRO A 138 10.39 1.53 16.84
N ARG A 139 10.27 0.30 17.33
CA ARG A 139 11.06 -0.83 16.84
C ARG A 139 10.10 -1.91 16.34
N LEU A 140 9.99 -2.02 15.03
CA LEU A 140 9.11 -2.97 14.36
C LEU A 140 9.90 -4.20 13.94
N GLN A 141 9.39 -5.39 14.25
CA GLN A 141 9.82 -6.64 13.64
C GLN A 141 8.87 -6.98 12.50
N VAL A 142 9.43 -7.24 11.33
CA VAL A 142 8.66 -7.49 10.11
C VAL A 142 9.07 -8.82 9.50
N SER A 143 8.07 -9.60 9.11
CA SER A 143 8.24 -10.84 8.35
C SER A 143 7.14 -10.96 7.29
N VAL A 144 7.41 -11.78 6.27
CA VAL A 144 6.42 -12.16 5.26
C VAL A 144 6.21 -13.67 5.34
N ILE A 145 4.95 -14.10 5.27
CA ILE A 145 4.56 -15.50 5.43
C ILE A 145 3.64 -15.89 4.28
N SER A 146 3.86 -17.08 3.74
CA SER A 146 3.01 -17.75 2.74
C SER A 146 2.67 -19.17 3.21
N PRO A 147 1.42 -19.65 3.04
CA PRO A 147 0.27 -18.91 2.51
C PRO A 147 -0.32 -17.92 3.53
N ASN A 148 -1.19 -17.01 3.06
CA ASN A 148 -2.11 -16.29 3.94
C ASN A 148 -3.32 -17.20 4.24
N PRO A 149 -3.47 -17.69 5.50
CA PRO A 149 -4.50 -18.67 5.84
C PRO A 149 -5.90 -18.08 5.75
N ASP A 150 -6.93 -18.96 5.68
CA ASP A 150 -8.36 -18.61 5.55
C ASP A 150 -8.73 -17.35 6.34
N SER A 151 -8.81 -16.24 5.62
CA SER A 151 -9.07 -14.89 6.13
C SER A 151 -10.55 -14.58 6.09
N GLU A 152 -11.05 -13.83 7.06
CA GLU A 152 -12.39 -13.26 6.99
C GLU A 152 -12.33 -11.94 6.20
N GLU A 153 -13.12 -11.81 5.12
CA GLU A 153 -13.31 -10.53 4.45
C GLU A 153 -14.11 -9.59 5.37
N GLY A 154 -13.49 -8.49 5.81
CA GLY A 154 -14.23 -7.44 6.51
C GLY A 154 -14.93 -6.49 5.54
N GLU A 155 -15.42 -5.36 6.06
CA GLU A 155 -16.21 -4.44 5.27
C GLU A 155 -15.46 -3.92 4.04
N ARG A 156 -16.19 -3.80 2.91
CA ARG A 156 -15.73 -3.16 1.67
C ARG A 156 -14.58 -3.91 0.96
N LEU A 157 -14.44 -5.20 1.24
CA LEU A 157 -13.57 -6.14 0.53
C LEU A 157 -14.41 -7.23 -0.13
N GLU A 158 -14.05 -7.60 -1.36
CA GLU A 158 -14.63 -8.76 -2.04
C GLU A 158 -13.81 -10.02 -1.80
N ARG A 159 -12.50 -9.86 -1.67
CA ARG A 159 -11.53 -10.95 -1.53
C ARG A 159 -10.27 -10.43 -0.86
N ILE A 160 -9.65 -11.28 -0.05
CA ILE A 160 -8.26 -11.12 0.38
C ILE A 160 -7.37 -12.12 -0.37
N SER A 161 -6.19 -11.68 -0.81
CA SER A 161 -5.19 -12.57 -1.41
C SER A 161 -4.76 -13.61 -0.37
N GLN A 162 -4.92 -14.89 -0.72
CA GLN A 162 -4.50 -16.01 0.12
C GLN A 162 -3.02 -16.36 -0.09
N TYR A 163 -2.30 -15.64 -0.97
CA TYR A 163 -0.95 -16.02 -1.33
C TYR A 163 0.07 -15.71 -0.22
N ARG A 164 0.07 -14.49 0.32
CA ARG A 164 0.98 -14.10 1.40
C ARG A 164 0.43 -12.97 2.25
N TYR A 165 0.99 -12.81 3.44
CA TYR A 165 0.75 -11.66 4.31
C TYR A 165 2.05 -11.20 4.94
N TRP A 166 2.10 -9.91 5.30
CA TRP A 166 3.17 -9.32 6.09
C TRP A 166 2.70 -9.19 7.53
N ASN A 167 3.58 -9.57 8.46
CA ASN A 167 3.36 -9.44 9.88
C ASN A 167 4.30 -8.35 10.44
N LEU A 168 3.72 -7.35 11.06
CA LEU A 168 4.35 -6.24 11.73
C LEU A 168 4.12 -6.39 13.24
N GLU A 169 5.19 -6.59 13.98
CA GLU A 169 5.15 -6.72 15.44
C GLU A 169 5.90 -5.54 16.07
N LEU A 170 5.21 -4.78 16.92
CA LEU A 170 5.86 -3.71 17.69
C LEU A 170 6.61 -4.31 18.88
N ILE A 171 7.94 -4.27 18.82
CA ILE A 171 8.83 -4.80 19.85
C ILE A 171 9.07 -3.78 20.97
N ASP A 172 9.15 -2.49 20.61
CA ASP A 172 9.39 -1.40 21.56
C ASP A 172 8.90 -0.04 20.99
N GLY A 173 8.69 0.94 21.88
CA GLY A 173 8.21 2.28 21.51
C GLY A 173 6.72 2.35 21.19
N SER A 174 6.33 3.30 20.33
CA SER A 174 4.97 3.39 19.76
C SER A 174 5.02 3.47 18.24
N PHE A 175 4.04 2.84 17.59
CA PHE A 175 3.80 2.92 16.16
C PHE A 175 2.40 3.48 15.93
N ASP A 176 2.32 4.72 15.45
CA ASP A 176 1.07 5.43 15.24
C ASP A 176 0.54 5.24 13.81
N GLY A 177 1.44 4.86 12.89
CA GLY A 177 1.10 4.30 11.59
C GLY A 177 2.07 4.70 10.48
N SER A 178 1.83 4.15 9.28
CA SER A 178 2.52 4.52 8.04
C SER A 178 1.69 4.09 6.83
N LEU A 179 1.76 4.80 5.71
CA LEU A 179 1.27 4.20 4.45
C LEU A 179 2.18 3.01 4.10
N ALA A 180 1.57 1.92 3.66
CA ALA A 180 2.31 0.71 3.29
C ALA A 180 2.21 0.47 1.79
N THR A 181 3.34 0.17 1.15
CA THR A 181 3.39 -0.29 -0.23
C THR A 181 3.76 -1.76 -0.29
N LEU A 182 2.88 -2.55 -0.92
CA LEU A 182 3.03 -4.00 -1.07
C LEU A 182 3.27 -4.34 -2.55
N PRO A 183 4.21 -5.25 -2.85
CA PRO A 183 4.40 -5.79 -4.19
C PRO A 183 3.22 -6.71 -4.54
N VAL A 184 2.89 -6.77 -5.82
CA VAL A 184 1.87 -7.63 -6.42
C VAL A 184 2.53 -8.62 -7.37
N SER A 185 2.03 -9.85 -7.36
CA SER A 185 2.54 -10.98 -8.14
C SER A 185 1.40 -11.73 -8.84
N SER A 186 1.74 -12.59 -9.80
CA SER A 186 0.75 -13.44 -10.48
C SER A 186 -0.08 -14.31 -9.53
N GLU A 187 0.53 -14.73 -8.42
CA GLU A 187 -0.08 -15.59 -7.42
C GLU A 187 -1.17 -14.88 -6.59
N ASP A 188 -1.19 -13.55 -6.57
CA ASP A 188 -2.27 -12.76 -5.95
C ASP A 188 -3.59 -12.85 -6.74
N GLY A 189 -3.55 -13.38 -7.96
CA GLY A 189 -4.72 -13.74 -8.75
C GLY A 189 -5.58 -12.53 -9.16
N PHE A 190 -4.97 -11.36 -9.36
CA PHE A 190 -5.65 -10.17 -9.87
C PHE A 190 -5.66 -10.13 -11.41
N SER A 191 -6.79 -9.75 -12.02
CA SER A 191 -6.88 -9.55 -13.48
C SER A 191 -6.29 -8.22 -13.93
N ASP A 192 -6.38 -7.20 -13.07
CA ASP A 192 -5.79 -5.87 -13.20
C ASP A 192 -5.52 -5.31 -11.78
N LEU A 193 -4.84 -4.16 -11.68
CA LEU A 193 -4.58 -3.51 -10.40
C LEU A 193 -5.63 -2.44 -10.05
N VAL A 194 -6.76 -2.41 -10.75
CA VAL A 194 -7.75 -1.35 -10.62
C VAL A 194 -8.43 -1.44 -9.25
N GLY A 195 -8.92 -2.63 -8.89
CA GLY A 195 -9.54 -2.91 -7.60
C GLY A 195 -8.58 -3.38 -6.50
N ALA A 196 -7.27 -3.44 -6.76
CA ALA A 196 -6.29 -3.90 -5.79
C ALA A 196 -6.12 -2.88 -4.65
N VAL A 197 -6.09 -3.35 -3.41
CA VAL A 197 -5.97 -2.51 -2.21
C VAL A 197 -5.03 -3.14 -1.20
N VAL A 198 -4.49 -2.33 -0.30
CA VAL A 198 -3.88 -2.83 0.93
C VAL A 198 -4.97 -3.00 1.97
N ALA A 199 -4.95 -4.14 2.66
CA ALA A 199 -5.85 -4.41 3.78
C ALA A 199 -5.03 -4.76 5.03
N GLN A 200 -5.61 -4.53 6.20
CA GLN A 200 -4.98 -4.86 7.48
C GLN A 200 -5.88 -5.67 8.42
N ALA A 201 -5.30 -6.40 9.36
CA ALA A 201 -6.03 -7.08 10.43
C ALA A 201 -5.21 -7.09 11.74
N ASP A 202 -5.89 -7.20 12.88
CA ASP A 202 -5.24 -7.27 14.20
C ASP A 202 -4.50 -8.60 14.44
N LYS A 203 -4.92 -9.67 13.76
CA LYS A 203 -4.38 -11.02 13.92
C LYS A 203 -4.52 -11.84 12.63
N VAL A 204 -3.69 -12.86 12.50
CA VAL A 204 -3.75 -13.81 11.39
C VAL A 204 -5.13 -14.49 11.34
N GLY A 205 -5.73 -14.57 10.16
CA GLY A 205 -7.08 -15.10 9.94
C GLY A 205 -8.21 -14.24 10.52
N GLY A 206 -7.93 -13.03 11.01
CA GLY A 206 -8.95 -12.10 11.48
C GLY A 206 -9.69 -11.38 10.33
N PRO A 207 -10.73 -10.60 10.65
CA PRO A 207 -11.43 -9.78 9.67
C PRO A 207 -10.52 -8.66 9.17
N TYR A 208 -10.29 -8.62 7.86
CA TYR A 208 -9.47 -7.59 7.23
C TYR A 208 -10.26 -6.29 7.01
N THR A 209 -9.63 -5.16 7.26
CA THR A 209 -10.15 -3.83 6.97
C THR A 209 -9.49 -3.27 5.71
N ASN A 210 -10.29 -2.79 4.76
CA ASN A 210 -9.81 -2.13 3.54
C ASN A 210 -9.13 -0.78 3.87
N LEU A 211 -7.83 -0.63 3.58
CA LEU A 211 -7.11 0.65 3.71
C LEU A 211 -7.07 1.43 2.39
N GLY A 212 -7.68 0.91 1.34
CA GLY A 212 -7.74 1.50 0.02
C GLY A 212 -6.40 1.47 -0.72
N GLN A 213 -6.34 2.27 -1.77
CA GLN A 213 -5.17 2.43 -2.64
C GLN A 213 -4.97 3.91 -2.97
N SER A 214 -3.81 4.48 -2.62
CA SER A 214 -3.42 5.84 -3.03
C SER A 214 -2.68 5.82 -4.37
N THR A 215 -1.80 4.83 -4.57
CA THR A 215 -0.98 4.68 -5.77
C THR A 215 -0.96 3.22 -6.22
N ARG A 216 -0.88 3.02 -7.53
CA ARG A 216 -0.59 1.73 -8.16
C ARG A 216 0.44 1.89 -9.26
N GLN A 217 1.35 0.94 -9.39
CA GLN A 217 2.36 0.92 -10.44
C GLN A 217 2.53 -0.50 -10.98
N GLY A 218 2.94 -0.62 -12.23
CA GLY A 218 3.20 -1.92 -12.87
C GLY A 218 1.95 -2.67 -13.30
N THR A 219 2.01 -4.01 -13.20
CA THR A 219 1.04 -4.96 -13.71
C THR A 219 0.65 -5.99 -12.63
N PRO A 220 -0.40 -6.80 -12.82
CA PRO A 220 -0.71 -7.88 -11.90
C PRO A 220 0.37 -8.97 -11.76
N GLN A 221 1.36 -9.00 -12.65
CA GLN A 221 2.47 -9.96 -12.57
C GLN A 221 3.72 -9.38 -11.88
N ASP A 222 3.85 -8.06 -11.91
CA ASP A 222 4.97 -7.30 -11.35
C ASP A 222 4.48 -5.87 -11.15
N GLY A 223 4.04 -5.58 -9.93
CA GLY A 223 3.38 -4.32 -9.61
C GLY A 223 3.45 -3.97 -8.14
N TRP A 224 2.91 -2.81 -7.81
CA TRP A 224 2.96 -2.23 -6.47
C TRP A 224 1.65 -1.52 -6.16
N VAL A 225 1.17 -1.69 -4.93
CA VAL A 225 -0.04 -1.04 -4.42
C VAL A 225 0.30 -0.36 -3.09
N THR A 226 0.10 0.95 -3.01
CA THR A 226 0.28 1.74 -1.79
C THR A 226 -1.06 1.99 -1.13
N SER A 227 -1.16 1.75 0.19
CA SER A 227 -2.38 2.02 0.96
C SER A 227 -2.80 3.48 0.87
N ARG A 228 -4.09 3.77 1.04
CA ARG A 228 -4.59 5.16 1.15
C ARG A 228 -4.63 5.65 2.59
N LEU A 229 -4.92 4.74 3.52
CA LEU A 229 -4.92 5.00 4.95
C LEU A 229 -3.66 4.41 5.60
N PRO A 230 -3.16 5.03 6.68
CA PRO A 230 -2.04 4.48 7.44
C PRO A 230 -2.38 3.10 8.01
N VAL A 231 -1.46 2.16 7.84
CA VAL A 231 -1.41 0.91 8.57
C VAL A 231 -1.10 1.19 10.03
N ASN A 232 -1.82 0.56 10.94
CA ASN A 232 -1.58 0.60 12.37
C ASN A 232 -1.89 -0.73 13.08
N GLN A 233 -2.12 -1.81 12.32
CA GLN A 233 -2.34 -3.16 12.83
C GLN A 233 -1.23 -4.12 12.39
N SER A 234 -1.24 -5.31 12.98
CA SER A 234 -0.14 -6.27 12.86
C SER A 234 -0.09 -6.99 11.52
N ILE A 235 -1.22 -7.25 10.87
CA ILE A 235 -1.25 -8.06 9.65
C ILE A 235 -1.59 -7.19 8.46
N LEU A 236 -0.83 -7.36 7.37
CA LEU A 236 -1.10 -6.74 6.07
C LEU A 236 -1.24 -7.79 4.98
N ALA A 237 -2.18 -7.58 4.08
CA ALA A 237 -2.34 -8.37 2.88
C ALA A 237 -2.85 -7.50 1.73
N LEU A 238 -2.75 -8.04 0.52
CA LEU A 238 -3.44 -7.48 -0.64
C LEU A 238 -4.90 -7.94 -0.64
N GLY A 239 -5.79 -7.04 -1.05
CA GLY A 239 -7.22 -7.31 -1.20
C GLY A 239 -7.74 -6.86 -2.56
N LEU A 240 -8.95 -7.30 -2.90
CA LEU A 240 -9.72 -6.84 -4.06
C LEU A 240 -11.00 -6.16 -3.57
N THR A 241 -11.35 -5.04 -4.19
CA THR A 241 -12.64 -4.38 -4.00
C THR A 241 -13.23 -3.92 -5.35
N THR A 242 -14.54 -4.10 -5.53
CA THR A 242 -15.28 -3.46 -6.63
C THR A 242 -15.76 -2.06 -6.30
N GLU A 243 -15.53 -1.55 -5.09
CA GLU A 243 -15.82 -0.14 -4.80
C GLU A 243 -15.00 0.80 -5.70
N TYR A 244 -13.89 0.32 -6.27
CA TYR A 244 -13.16 1.06 -7.28
C TYR A 244 -13.99 1.32 -8.56
N ALA A 245 -15.04 0.55 -8.85
CA ALA A 245 -15.99 0.88 -9.93
C ALA A 245 -16.70 2.24 -9.71
N VAL A 246 -16.52 2.87 -8.54
CA VAL A 246 -17.02 4.22 -8.21
C VAL A 246 -15.93 5.29 -8.28
N GLU A 247 -14.64 4.95 -8.27
CA GLU A 247 -13.55 5.93 -8.41
C GLU A 247 -13.32 6.28 -9.89
N ASN A 248 -13.39 7.58 -10.19
CA ASN A 248 -13.50 8.10 -11.55
C ASN A 248 -14.81 7.73 -12.27
N SER A 249 -15.85 7.36 -11.52
CA SER A 249 -17.18 7.11 -12.07
C SER A 249 -18.15 8.21 -11.64
N VAL A 250 -18.91 8.69 -12.62
CA VAL A 250 -20.02 9.62 -12.42
C VAL A 250 -21.30 8.85 -12.70
N VAL A 251 -22.21 8.82 -11.75
CA VAL A 251 -23.55 8.27 -11.90
C VAL A 251 -24.56 9.41 -11.83
N VAL A 252 -25.44 9.46 -12.82
CA VAL A 252 -26.60 10.34 -12.84
C VAL A 252 -27.81 9.42 -12.95
N PRO A 253 -28.74 9.44 -11.98
CA PRO A 253 -29.94 8.60 -12.03
C PRO A 253 -30.76 8.86 -13.29
N SER A 254 -31.48 7.85 -13.77
CA SER A 254 -32.29 7.98 -14.97
C SER A 254 -33.71 8.49 -14.71
N ALA A 255 -34.11 8.67 -13.44
CA ALA A 255 -35.43 9.14 -13.07
C ALA A 255 -35.49 9.73 -11.65
N PHE A 256 -36.46 10.61 -11.41
CA PHE A 256 -36.81 11.13 -10.08
C PHE A 256 -38.28 11.63 -10.08
N ALA A 257 -38.85 11.83 -8.90
CA ALA A 257 -40.21 12.31 -8.72
C ALA A 257 -40.30 13.30 -7.53
N PRO A 258 -40.55 14.60 -7.75
CA PRO A 258 -40.52 15.62 -6.68
C PRO A 258 -41.42 15.36 -5.47
N GLN A 259 -42.45 14.52 -5.65
CA GLN A 259 -43.41 14.12 -4.59
C GLN A 259 -43.21 12.67 -4.11
N ALA A 260 -42.08 12.02 -4.42
CA ALA A 260 -41.78 10.68 -3.95
C ALA A 260 -41.83 10.57 -2.42
N GLN A 261 -42.26 9.41 -1.91
CA GLN A 261 -42.25 9.14 -0.47
C GLN A 261 -40.83 9.20 0.09
N ASN A 262 -39.89 8.54 -0.60
CA ASN A 262 -38.47 8.61 -0.29
C ASN A 262 -37.92 10.00 -0.65
N VAL A 263 -37.21 10.62 0.29
CA VAL A 263 -36.64 11.96 0.12
C VAL A 263 -35.52 12.01 -0.92
N GLU A 264 -34.75 10.93 -1.07
CA GLU A 264 -33.65 10.85 -2.04
C GLU A 264 -34.16 10.79 -3.48
N ASP A 265 -35.39 10.30 -3.70
CA ASP A 265 -36.00 10.20 -5.02
C ASP A 265 -36.69 11.50 -5.47
N ARG A 266 -36.69 12.56 -4.64
CA ARG A 266 -37.34 13.85 -4.93
C ARG A 266 -36.51 14.78 -5.81
N GLN A 267 -35.22 14.51 -5.93
CA GLN A 267 -34.27 15.35 -6.62
C GLN A 267 -33.32 14.49 -7.45
N LEU A 268 -32.89 15.01 -8.58
CA LEU A 268 -31.83 14.42 -9.37
C LEU A 268 -30.48 14.98 -8.93
N LYS A 269 -29.72 14.18 -8.16
CA LYS A 269 -28.34 14.49 -7.77
C LYS A 269 -27.35 13.74 -8.65
N VAL A 270 -26.16 14.30 -8.80
CA VAL A 270 -25.01 13.61 -9.37
C VAL A 270 -24.32 12.83 -8.25
N TYR A 271 -23.95 11.58 -8.50
CA TYR A 271 -23.16 10.77 -7.58
C TYR A 271 -21.79 10.54 -8.20
N ALA A 272 -20.75 11.10 -7.60
CA ALA A 272 -19.37 10.97 -8.07
C ALA A 272 -18.39 11.06 -6.90
N VAL A 273 -17.24 10.41 -7.04
CA VAL A 273 -16.12 10.45 -6.08
C VAL A 273 -14.89 11.03 -6.78
N ASN A 274 -14.13 11.87 -6.07
CA ASN A 274 -12.89 12.51 -6.53
C ASN A 274 -13.03 13.42 -7.77
N LEU A 275 -14.23 13.93 -8.04
CA LEU A 275 -14.45 14.96 -9.04
C LEU A 275 -13.99 16.31 -8.46
N VAL A 276 -13.22 17.08 -9.21
CA VAL A 276 -12.76 18.41 -8.78
C VAL A 276 -13.70 19.51 -9.29
N PRO A 277 -13.86 20.64 -8.57
CA PRO A 277 -14.70 21.74 -9.02
C PRO A 277 -14.22 22.40 -10.33
N ASP A 278 -12.92 22.27 -10.64
CA ASP A 278 -12.34 22.87 -11.84
C ASP A 278 -12.94 22.25 -13.12
N GLN A 279 -13.40 23.10 -14.03
CA GLN A 279 -14.02 22.72 -15.31
C GLN A 279 -15.29 21.86 -15.18
N PHE A 280 -15.94 21.82 -14.01
CA PHE A 280 -17.21 21.13 -13.83
C PHE A 280 -18.36 21.85 -14.56
N SER A 281 -19.26 21.09 -15.18
CA SER A 281 -20.47 21.61 -15.79
C SER A 281 -21.55 20.53 -15.84
N PHE A 282 -22.75 20.86 -15.40
CA PHE A 282 -23.91 19.99 -15.48
C PHE A 282 -25.11 20.76 -16.03
N ILE A 283 -25.64 20.32 -17.18
CA ILE A 283 -26.72 21.00 -17.90
C ILE A 283 -27.81 20.00 -18.26
N ILE A 284 -29.07 20.37 -18.02
CA ILE A 284 -30.25 19.58 -18.34
C ILE A 284 -31.11 20.36 -19.34
N PHE A 285 -31.55 19.66 -20.38
CA PHE A 285 -32.32 20.17 -21.50
C PHE A 285 -33.69 19.50 -21.58
N ASN A 286 -34.70 20.24 -22.02
CA ASN A 286 -35.96 19.65 -22.46
C ASN A 286 -35.84 19.05 -23.88
N ARG A 287 -36.91 18.41 -24.36
CA ARG A 287 -37.00 17.81 -25.71
C ARG A 287 -36.77 18.76 -26.88
N TRP A 288 -36.79 20.07 -26.66
CA TRP A 288 -36.56 21.09 -27.69
C TRP A 288 -35.15 21.70 -27.61
N GLY A 289 -34.27 21.15 -26.76
CA GLY A 289 -32.90 21.64 -26.59
C GLY A 289 -32.81 22.92 -25.75
N GLN A 290 -33.88 23.33 -25.07
CA GLN A 290 -33.84 24.47 -24.17
C GLN A 290 -33.33 24.02 -22.80
N VAL A 291 -32.42 24.80 -22.21
CA VAL A 291 -31.88 24.56 -20.86
C VAL A 291 -32.99 24.76 -19.83
N VAL A 292 -33.20 23.75 -18.98
CA VAL A 292 -34.14 23.81 -17.86
C VAL A 292 -33.42 23.87 -16.51
N TYR A 293 -32.21 23.33 -16.42
CA TYR A 293 -31.36 23.42 -15.24
C TYR A 293 -29.89 23.43 -15.65
N GLN A 294 -29.07 24.21 -14.96
CA GLN A 294 -27.63 24.27 -15.17
C GLN A 294 -26.94 24.65 -13.87
N THR A 295 -25.81 24.01 -13.59
CA THR A 295 -24.87 24.41 -12.54
C THR A 295 -23.44 24.11 -12.99
N ASP A 296 -22.50 24.99 -12.62
CA ASP A 296 -21.06 24.81 -12.69
C ASP A 296 -20.44 24.62 -11.29
N VAL A 297 -21.27 24.54 -10.25
CA VAL A 297 -20.85 24.33 -8.86
C VAL A 297 -21.01 22.85 -8.50
N LEU A 298 -19.88 22.16 -8.34
CA LEU A 298 -19.87 20.72 -8.04
C LEU A 298 -20.69 20.38 -6.79
N SER A 299 -20.55 21.14 -5.70
CA SER A 299 -21.28 20.88 -4.46
C SER A 299 -22.79 20.99 -4.61
N GLU A 300 -23.29 21.88 -5.47
CA GLU A 300 -24.73 21.99 -5.76
C GLU A 300 -25.23 20.74 -6.48
N ALA A 301 -24.50 20.27 -7.49
CA ALA A 301 -24.87 19.08 -8.24
C ALA A 301 -24.88 17.80 -7.38
N LEU A 302 -23.99 17.71 -6.38
CA LEU A 302 -23.90 16.56 -5.47
C LEU A 302 -24.93 16.61 -4.32
N ALA A 303 -25.19 17.79 -3.75
CA ALA A 303 -25.99 17.92 -2.54
C ALA A 303 -27.46 18.31 -2.81
N GLU A 304 -27.70 19.24 -3.72
CA GLU A 304 -29.03 19.81 -3.98
C GLU A 304 -29.68 19.23 -5.24
N GLY A 305 -28.91 19.19 -6.33
CA GLY A 305 -29.32 18.65 -7.62
C GLY A 305 -30.49 19.41 -8.25
N TRP A 306 -31.19 18.75 -9.17
CA TRP A 306 -32.36 19.29 -9.84
C TRP A 306 -33.66 18.75 -9.27
N ASN A 307 -34.54 19.64 -8.81
CA ASN A 307 -35.82 19.30 -8.17
C ASN A 307 -37.03 19.36 -9.13
N GLY A 308 -36.81 19.51 -10.44
CA GLY A 308 -37.90 19.65 -11.42
C GLY A 308 -38.47 21.06 -11.55
N ILE A 309 -37.81 22.07 -10.98
CA ILE A 309 -38.12 23.50 -11.20
C ILE A 309 -37.19 24.03 -12.29
N GLY A 310 -37.73 24.83 -13.22
CA GLY A 310 -36.95 25.47 -14.26
C GLY A 310 -36.08 26.59 -13.68
N SER A 311 -34.77 26.53 -13.85
CA SER A 311 -33.80 27.53 -13.37
C SER A 311 -34.09 28.95 -13.88
N GLN A 312 -34.67 29.09 -15.09
CA GLN A 312 -34.99 30.39 -15.67
C GLN A 312 -36.41 30.88 -15.34
N THR A 313 -37.37 29.96 -15.21
CA THR A 313 -38.79 30.30 -15.00
C THR A 313 -39.18 30.33 -13.54
N ASN A 314 -38.41 29.65 -12.68
CA ASN A 314 -38.74 29.33 -11.29
C ASN A 314 -40.09 28.60 -11.13
N ASP A 315 -40.57 27.99 -12.22
CA ASP A 315 -41.82 27.25 -12.27
C ASP A 315 -41.56 25.74 -12.45
N PRO A 316 -42.44 24.86 -11.91
CA PRO A 316 -42.33 23.42 -12.11
C PRO A 316 -42.40 23.03 -13.59
N VAL A 317 -41.41 22.28 -14.11
CA VAL A 317 -41.40 21.83 -15.52
C VAL A 317 -42.23 20.55 -15.75
N PRO A 318 -42.89 20.37 -16.91
CA PRO A 318 -43.80 19.24 -17.15
C PRO A 318 -43.15 17.86 -16.92
N ALA A 319 -43.95 16.87 -16.50
CA ALA A 319 -43.51 15.48 -16.48
C ALA A 319 -43.10 15.02 -17.90
N GLY A 320 -42.05 14.22 -17.98
CA GLY A 320 -41.51 13.76 -19.26
C GLY A 320 -40.02 13.44 -19.23
N VAL A 321 -39.48 13.23 -20.43
CA VAL A 321 -38.07 12.91 -20.62
C VAL A 321 -37.26 14.19 -20.90
N TYR A 322 -36.15 14.31 -20.18
CA TYR A 322 -35.15 15.35 -20.29
C TYR A 322 -33.80 14.73 -20.64
N HIS A 323 -32.88 15.53 -21.15
CA HIS A 323 -31.53 15.07 -21.49
C HIS A 323 -30.50 15.87 -20.71
N TYR A 324 -29.39 15.25 -20.32
CA TYR A 324 -28.31 15.96 -19.64
C TYR A 324 -26.99 15.82 -20.37
N VAL A 325 -26.12 16.80 -20.13
CA VAL A 325 -24.70 16.77 -20.42
C VAL A 325 -23.96 17.12 -19.15
N LEU A 326 -23.07 16.25 -18.70
CA LEU A 326 -22.15 16.46 -17.59
C LEU A 326 -20.73 16.44 -18.12
N ARG A 327 -19.92 17.42 -17.71
CA ARG A 327 -18.48 17.49 -17.96
C ARG A 327 -17.76 17.77 -16.66
N GLY A 328 -16.56 17.20 -16.50
CA GLY A 328 -15.71 17.52 -15.37
C GLY A 328 -14.36 16.83 -15.44
N ARG A 329 -13.60 16.93 -14.36
CA ARG A 329 -12.27 16.35 -14.22
C ARG A 329 -12.16 15.67 -12.85
N PHE A 330 -11.44 14.56 -12.78
CA PHE A 330 -11.09 13.91 -11.52
C PHE A 330 -9.76 14.44 -10.97
N GLU A 331 -9.46 14.19 -9.69
CA GLU A 331 -8.16 14.51 -9.06
C GLU A 331 -6.97 13.90 -9.82
N THR A 332 -7.19 12.80 -10.55
CA THR A 332 -6.21 12.12 -11.42
C THR A 332 -5.92 12.86 -12.73
N ASN A 333 -6.52 14.04 -12.95
CA ASN A 333 -6.55 14.80 -14.22
C ASN A 333 -7.29 14.12 -15.38
N GLN A 334 -7.91 12.95 -15.17
CA GLN A 334 -8.77 12.34 -16.17
C GLN A 334 -10.06 13.17 -16.33
N THR A 335 -10.41 13.51 -17.57
CA THR A 335 -11.67 14.20 -17.88
C THR A 335 -12.81 13.21 -18.06
N VAL A 336 -14.02 13.61 -17.67
CA VAL A 336 -15.25 12.85 -17.87
C VAL A 336 -16.27 13.69 -18.63
N GLU A 337 -16.91 13.09 -19.64
CA GLU A 337 -18.09 13.61 -20.29
C GLU A 337 -19.16 12.53 -20.29
N LYS A 338 -20.34 12.84 -19.74
CA LYS A 338 -21.46 11.90 -19.64
C LYS A 338 -22.73 12.54 -20.15
N THR A 339 -23.44 11.81 -20.98
CA THR A 339 -24.75 12.22 -21.50
C THR A 339 -25.78 11.13 -21.26
N GLY A 340 -27.02 11.51 -21.02
CA GLY A 340 -28.09 10.54 -20.84
C GLY A 340 -29.46 11.19 -20.79
N SER A 341 -30.46 10.37 -20.49
CA SER A 341 -31.86 10.81 -20.33
C SER A 341 -32.32 10.66 -18.88
N ILE A 342 -33.15 11.59 -18.45
CA ILE A 342 -33.80 11.63 -17.14
C ILE A 342 -35.31 11.63 -17.35
N THR A 343 -36.03 10.80 -16.60
CA THR A 343 -37.48 10.79 -16.58
C THR A 343 -37.98 11.50 -15.32
N LEU A 344 -38.69 12.61 -15.50
CA LEU A 344 -39.36 13.32 -14.41
C LEU A 344 -40.80 12.81 -14.28
N PHE A 345 -41.12 12.22 -13.14
CA PHE A 345 -42.48 11.85 -12.75
C PHE A 345 -43.13 12.93 -11.89
N ARG A 346 -44.46 12.99 -11.88
CA ARG A 346 -45.24 13.87 -11.01
C ARG A 346 -46.36 13.14 -10.32
#